data_AF-A0A0B1S1G5-F1
#
_entry.id   AF-A0A0B1S1G5-F1
#
_cell.length_a   1.000
_cell.length_b   1.000
_cell.length_c   1.000
_cell.angle_alpha   90.00
_cell.angle_beta   90.00
_cell.angle_gamma   90.00
#
_symmetry.space_group_name_H-M   'P 1'
#
loop_
_entity.id
_entity.type
_entity.pdbx_description
1 polymer ?
#
loop_
_entity_poly.entity_id
_entity_poly.type
_entity_poly.pdbx_seq_one_letter_code
_entity_poly.pdbx_strand_id
1 'polypeptide(L)'
;MILELITALRSLENEIRSKFDHIEGLVTEVSNKIGALENAIELERTTRTAYSLLTNGTVPSCSWYSQSSQASDATLDEPTSIKKEISPDINPNGDEAVDANQYGTTDEVTVSNDEIISHIFSSSRSVDKPRSCRKSTKESLFKLSLAERSEVVLLANGRSRKEVVEEFNRRHPNRPPISSNCVKRLLTKLKETGSVHDRPRSGRPRKATTEDQVAIVLESLQCSPRKSIRCLSRETGISTTSICRILREHGT
;
A
#
# COMPACT_ATOMS: atom_id res chain seq x y z
N MET A 1 -48.46 39.17 33.40
CA MET A 1 -48.17 39.46 31.98
C MET A 1 -46.83 40.18 31.77
N ILE A 2 -46.67 41.49 31.98
CA ILE A 2 -45.40 42.19 31.64
C ILE A 2 -44.20 41.68 32.47
N LEU A 3 -44.36 41.49 33.78
CA LEU A 3 -43.29 40.98 34.65
C LEU A 3 -42.85 39.55 34.31
N GLU A 4 -43.80 38.68 33.95
CA GLU A 4 -43.53 37.28 33.54
C GLU A 4 -42.78 37.21 32.20
N LEU A 5 -43.07 38.14 31.29
CA LEU A 5 -42.32 38.24 30.03
C LEU A 5 -40.86 38.65 30.30
N ILE A 6 -40.64 39.62 31.20
CA ILE A 6 -39.28 40.07 31.56
C ILE A 6 -38.48 38.93 32.21
N THR A 7 -39.10 38.14 33.10
CA THR A 7 -38.42 37.00 33.74
C THR A 7 -38.09 35.91 32.72
N ALA A 8 -39.01 35.59 31.79
CA ALA A 8 -38.77 34.62 30.73
C ALA A 8 -37.62 35.05 29.79
N LEU A 9 -37.57 36.32 29.41
CA LEU A 9 -36.48 36.86 28.57
C LEU A 9 -35.12 36.80 29.27
N ARG A 10 -35.05 37.13 30.57
CA ARG A 10 -33.81 37.00 31.35
C ARG A 10 -33.38 35.54 31.50
N SER A 11 -34.33 34.62 31.65
CA SER A 11 -34.03 33.18 31.69
C SER A 11 -33.40 32.71 30.39
N LEU A 12 -33.96 33.12 29.24
CA LEU A 12 -33.42 32.79 27.93
C LEU A 12 -32.03 33.40 27.71
N GLU A 13 -31.83 34.66 28.12
CA GLU A 13 -30.52 35.33 28.04
C GLU A 13 -29.45 34.58 28.84
N ASN A 14 -29.78 34.11 30.04
CA ASN A 14 -28.87 33.32 30.87
C ASN A 14 -28.58 31.95 30.26
N GLU A 15 -29.58 31.29 29.67
CA GLU A 15 -29.38 30.02 28.96
C GLU A 15 -28.46 30.19 27.75
N ILE A 16 -28.66 31.26 26.97
CA ILE A 16 -27.81 31.58 25.82
C ILE A 16 -26.38 31.83 26.29
N ARG A 17 -26.18 32.66 27.33
CA ARG A 17 -24.84 32.89 27.91
C ARG A 17 -24.19 31.60 28.37
N SER A 18 -24.91 30.77 29.12
CA SER A 18 -24.39 29.48 29.59
C SER A 18 -23.98 28.55 28.45
N LYS A 19 -24.72 28.51 27.33
CA LYS A 19 -24.33 27.74 26.14
C LYS A 19 -23.09 28.31 25.46
N PHE A 20 -22.94 29.64 25.41
CA PHE A 20 -21.72 30.27 24.90
C PHE A 20 -20.51 29.94 25.76
N ASP A 21 -20.61 30.07 27.09
CA ASP A 21 -19.53 29.73 28.02
C ASP A 21 -19.09 28.26 27.87
N HIS A 22 -20.06 27.35 27.70
CA HIS A 22 -19.77 25.94 27.45
C HIS A 22 -19.00 25.73 26.14
N ILE A 23 -19.41 26.40 25.05
CA ILE A 23 -18.72 26.34 23.76
C ILE A 23 -17.30 26.89 23.88
N GLU A 24 -17.10 28.01 24.58
CA GLU A 24 -15.76 28.56 24.83
C GLU A 24 -14.88 27.57 25.61
N GLY A 25 -15.45 26.88 26.61
CA GLY A 25 -14.81 25.78 27.32
C GLY A 25 -14.37 24.64 26.38
N LEU A 26 -15.24 24.23 25.45
CA LEU A 26 -14.90 23.18 24.48
C LEU A 26 -13.80 23.63 23.50
N VAL A 27 -13.86 24.89 23.02
CA VAL A 27 -12.85 25.44 22.11
C VAL A 27 -11.49 25.53 22.78
N THR A 28 -11.44 25.96 24.04
CA THR A 28 -10.20 26.02 24.81
C THR A 28 -9.63 24.63 25.08
N GLU A 29 -10.47 23.65 25.45
CA GLU A 29 -10.05 22.26 25.62
C GLU A 29 -9.45 21.67 24.33
N VAL A 30 -10.10 21.85 23.19
CA VAL A 30 -9.61 21.38 21.88
C VAL A 30 -8.29 22.05 21.53
N SER A 31 -8.16 23.36 21.76
CA SER A 31 -6.91 24.10 21.49
C SER A 31 -5.76 23.56 22.33
N ASN A 32 -6.00 23.27 23.62
CA ASN A 32 -5.00 22.67 24.49
C ASN A 32 -4.59 21.27 24.02
N LYS A 33 -5.55 20.44 23.58
CA LYS A 33 -5.26 19.11 23.01
C LYS A 33 -4.42 19.21 21.73
N ILE A 34 -4.73 20.15 20.84
CA ILE A 34 -3.94 20.41 19.63
C ILE A 34 -2.51 20.78 20.01
N GLY A 35 -2.32 21.73 20.94
CA GLY A 35 -0.97 22.12 21.38
C GLY A 35 -0.18 20.97 22.03
N ALA A 36 -0.83 20.10 22.80
CA ALA A 36 -0.20 18.90 23.35
C ALA A 36 0.27 17.93 22.26
N LEU A 37 -0.54 17.75 21.20
CA LEU A 37 -0.17 16.92 20.05
C LEU A 37 0.98 17.54 19.25
N GLU A 38 0.97 18.85 19.03
CA GLU A 38 2.07 19.55 18.36
C GLU A 38 3.39 19.37 19.11
N ASN A 39 3.39 19.52 20.44
CA ASN A 39 4.57 19.28 21.27
C ASN A 39 5.04 17.82 21.21
N ALA A 40 4.12 16.85 21.23
CA ALA A 40 4.47 15.44 21.12
C ALA A 40 5.10 15.11 19.75
N ILE A 41 4.58 15.69 18.67
CA ILE A 41 5.13 15.53 17.32
C ILE A 41 6.53 16.16 17.23
N GLU A 42 6.76 17.33 17.80
CA GLU A 42 8.09 17.95 17.84
C GLU A 42 9.09 17.13 18.67
N LEU A 43 8.64 16.55 19.79
CA LEU A 43 9.47 15.64 20.56
C LEU A 43 9.87 14.39 19.75
N GLU A 44 8.94 13.78 19.02
CA GLU A 44 9.21 12.65 18.11
C GLU A 44 10.17 13.02 16.97
N ARG A 45 10.06 14.24 16.42
CA ARG A 45 10.97 14.74 15.37
C ARG A 45 12.38 14.94 15.91
N THR A 46 12.52 15.52 17.10
CA THR A 46 13.83 15.78 17.73
C THR A 46 14.53 14.50 18.16
N THR A 47 13.81 13.55 18.78
CA THR A 47 14.37 12.24 19.14
C THR A 47 14.83 11.48 17.90
N ARG A 48 14.01 11.40 16.85
CA ARG A 48 14.37 10.75 15.58
C ARG A 48 15.60 11.39 14.93
N THR A 49 15.70 12.72 15.00
CA THR A 49 16.87 13.46 14.48
C THR A 49 18.12 13.16 15.33
N ALA A 50 18.01 13.16 16.66
CA ALA A 50 19.12 12.82 17.55
C ALA A 50 19.62 11.37 17.36
N TYR A 51 18.71 10.40 17.20
CA TYR A 51 19.06 9.02 16.88
C TYR A 51 19.75 8.91 15.51
N SER A 52 19.32 9.66 14.50
CA SER A 52 19.95 9.65 13.18
C SER A 52 21.37 10.26 13.16
N LEU A 53 21.66 11.22 14.05
CA LEU A 53 23.00 11.82 14.17
C LEU A 53 23.98 10.89 14.90
N LEU A 54 23.50 10.02 15.78
CA LEU A 54 24.32 9.02 16.48
C LEU A 54 24.73 7.83 15.59
N THR A 55 23.94 7.50 14.55
CA THR A 55 24.20 6.31 13.70
C THR A 55 25.00 6.61 12.44
N ASN A 56 25.27 7.88 12.12
CA ASN A 56 25.99 8.29 10.90
C ASN A 56 27.49 8.58 11.14
N GLY A 57 28.00 8.32 12.34
CA GLY A 57 29.42 8.38 12.66
C GLY A 57 30.05 6.99 12.69
N THR A 58 30.84 6.68 11.66
CA THR A 58 32.00 5.77 11.67
C THR A 58 31.87 4.47 12.47
N VAL A 59 31.72 3.37 11.73
CA VAL A 59 31.85 1.97 12.17
C VAL A 59 33.07 1.78 13.11
N PRO A 60 32.86 1.26 14.33
CA PRO A 60 33.86 0.46 15.01
C PRO A 60 33.45 -1.00 14.87
N SER A 61 34.19 -1.71 14.01
CA SER A 61 34.28 -3.16 14.04
C SER A 61 34.78 -3.59 15.42
N CYS A 62 33.98 -4.34 16.19
CA CYS A 62 34.40 -5.23 17.28
C CYS A 62 33.25 -6.20 17.58
N SER A 63 33.34 -7.48 17.23
CA SER A 63 34.05 -8.53 18.00
C SER A 63 33.49 -8.69 19.42
N TRP A 64 32.40 -9.44 19.55
CA TRP A 64 31.93 -9.94 20.83
C TRP A 64 32.71 -11.20 21.20
N TYR A 65 33.92 -11.04 21.76
CA TYR A 65 34.55 -12.09 22.55
C TYR A 65 35.58 -11.55 23.55
N SER A 66 35.41 -12.01 24.79
CA SER A 66 36.36 -12.12 25.91
C SER A 66 36.63 -10.96 26.91
N GLN A 67 36.15 -11.25 28.13
CA GLN A 67 36.86 -11.26 29.42
C GLN A 67 37.15 -9.92 30.11
N SER A 68 36.52 -9.72 31.29
CA SER A 68 37.26 -9.74 32.55
C SER A 68 36.35 -9.91 33.77
N SER A 69 36.94 -10.49 34.81
CA SER A 69 36.35 -11.13 35.98
C SER A 69 36.20 -10.23 37.21
N GLN A 70 35.58 -10.82 38.25
CA GLN A 70 35.57 -10.53 39.71
C GLN A 70 34.35 -9.73 40.23
N ALA A 71 33.73 -10.03 41.37
CA ALA A 71 33.72 -11.18 42.29
C ALA A 71 32.64 -10.90 43.38
N SER A 72 31.87 -11.92 43.78
CA SER A 72 31.31 -12.19 45.13
C SER A 72 30.20 -13.25 44.99
N ASP A 73 30.43 -14.51 45.36
CA ASP A 73 30.38 -15.10 46.71
C ASP A 73 28.95 -15.27 47.26
N ALA A 74 28.40 -16.49 47.13
CA ALA A 74 27.51 -17.19 48.08
C ALA A 74 26.97 -18.52 47.48
N THR A 75 27.60 -19.63 47.84
CA THR A 75 27.00 -20.79 48.56
C THR A 75 25.77 -21.56 48.02
N LEU A 76 26.00 -22.86 47.72
CA LEU A 76 25.13 -24.09 47.78
C LEU A 76 23.92 -24.15 46.81
N ASP A 77 23.58 -25.22 46.09
CA ASP A 77 23.68 -26.68 46.30
C ASP A 77 23.69 -27.45 44.94
N GLU A 78 24.37 -28.59 44.90
CA GLU A 78 24.16 -29.72 43.95
C GLU A 78 22.88 -30.52 44.38
N PRO A 79 22.32 -31.54 43.67
CA PRO A 79 22.93 -32.39 42.62
C PRO A 79 21.99 -32.87 41.48
N THR A 80 22.60 -33.67 40.58
CA THR A 80 22.07 -34.94 39.99
C THR A 80 21.62 -34.95 38.51
N SER A 81 22.54 -35.45 37.68
CA SER A 81 22.40 -36.53 36.68
C SER A 81 21.00 -36.93 36.18
N ILE A 82 20.77 -36.84 34.86
CA ILE A 82 20.16 -37.94 34.07
C ILE A 82 20.84 -38.03 32.69
N LYS A 83 21.48 -39.18 32.45
CA LYS A 83 21.92 -39.71 31.14
C LYS A 83 20.73 -40.36 30.41
N LYS A 84 20.74 -40.29 29.08
CA LYS A 84 20.29 -41.31 28.10
C LYS A 84 20.57 -40.72 26.70
N GLU A 85 21.66 -41.07 26.02
CA GLU A 85 21.85 -42.30 25.24
C GLU A 85 20.59 -42.81 24.55
N ILE A 86 20.55 -42.68 23.22
CA ILE A 86 20.29 -43.76 22.24
C ILE A 86 20.80 -43.27 20.87
N SER A 87 21.75 -44.00 20.31
CA SER A 87 21.98 -44.15 18.87
C SER A 87 22.04 -45.66 18.59
N PRO A 88 22.31 -46.06 17.35
CA PRO A 88 21.37 -46.36 16.27
C PRO A 88 21.23 -47.88 16.09
N ASP A 89 20.32 -48.36 15.24
CA ASP A 89 20.40 -49.75 14.79
C ASP A 89 20.10 -49.94 13.31
N ILE A 90 20.77 -50.96 12.80
CA ILE A 90 21.25 -51.16 11.44
C ILE A 90 20.60 -52.43 10.88
N ASN A 91 20.03 -52.34 9.67
CA ASN A 91 19.93 -53.38 8.61
C ASN A 91 19.17 -54.70 8.92
N PRO A 92 19.10 -55.73 8.02
CA PRO A 92 19.17 -55.79 6.53
C PRO A 92 18.10 -56.74 5.87
N ASN A 93 18.16 -56.81 4.52
CA ASN A 93 17.92 -57.96 3.62
C ASN A 93 16.49 -58.40 3.23
N GLY A 94 16.36 -58.64 1.91
CA GLY A 94 15.27 -59.36 1.26
C GLY A 94 15.30 -59.20 -0.26
N ASP A 95 16.26 -59.85 -0.92
CA ASP A 95 16.39 -59.99 -2.38
C ASP A 95 15.22 -60.77 -3.00
N GLU A 96 14.78 -60.40 -4.21
CA GLU A 96 14.53 -61.40 -5.25
C GLU A 96 14.67 -60.80 -6.66
N ALA A 97 15.42 -61.53 -7.49
CA ALA A 97 15.87 -61.18 -8.82
C ALA A 97 14.89 -61.62 -9.91
N VAL A 98 14.82 -60.90 -11.03
CA VAL A 98 14.60 -61.47 -12.38
C VAL A 98 15.15 -60.54 -13.47
N ASP A 99 16.36 -60.90 -13.87
CA ASP A 99 16.99 -61.00 -15.20
C ASP A 99 16.48 -60.30 -16.48
N ALA A 100 17.50 -59.87 -17.25
CA ALA A 100 17.67 -59.86 -18.71
C ALA A 100 16.72 -59.09 -19.64
N ASN A 101 17.20 -57.97 -20.21
CA ASN A 101 17.82 -57.91 -21.56
C ASN A 101 17.94 -56.43 -22.00
N GLN A 102 19.13 -55.87 -22.21
CA GLN A 102 20.08 -56.06 -23.33
C GLN A 102 19.98 -54.92 -24.34
N TYR A 103 21.02 -54.09 -24.40
CA TYR A 103 21.82 -53.71 -25.58
C TYR A 103 22.54 -52.38 -25.28
N GLY A 104 23.86 -52.48 -25.15
CA GLY A 104 24.75 -51.33 -25.05
C GLY A 104 25.04 -50.71 -26.41
N THR A 105 25.62 -49.52 -26.39
CA THR A 105 26.92 -49.20 -27.01
C THR A 105 27.12 -47.69 -26.89
N THR A 106 28.25 -47.32 -26.30
CA THR A 106 28.81 -45.96 -26.25
C THR A 106 29.20 -45.49 -27.65
N ASP A 107 28.92 -44.24 -27.97
CA ASP A 107 29.83 -43.43 -28.78
C ASP A 107 29.70 -41.97 -28.38
N GLU A 108 30.83 -41.38 -27.98
CA GLU A 108 31.01 -39.95 -27.91
C GLU A 108 30.89 -39.36 -29.31
N VAL A 109 29.95 -38.43 -29.50
CA VAL A 109 30.08 -37.40 -30.53
C VAL A 109 29.68 -36.07 -29.91
N THR A 110 30.69 -35.24 -29.71
CA THR A 110 30.55 -33.81 -29.47
C THR A 110 29.89 -33.16 -30.69
N VAL A 111 28.65 -32.68 -30.55
CA VAL A 111 28.00 -31.84 -31.58
C VAL A 111 27.56 -30.52 -30.94
N SER A 112 28.04 -29.46 -31.57
CA SER A 112 27.94 -28.05 -31.23
C SER A 112 26.51 -27.53 -31.03
N ASN A 113 26.38 -26.56 -30.14
CA ASN A 113 25.15 -25.94 -29.63
C ASN A 113 24.44 -24.94 -30.58
N ASP A 114 24.66 -24.97 -31.90
CA ASP A 114 24.24 -23.87 -32.78
C ASP A 114 23.04 -24.13 -33.72
N GLU A 115 22.34 -25.27 -33.60
CA GLU A 115 21.16 -25.56 -34.47
C GLU A 115 19.86 -25.92 -33.71
N ILE A 116 19.68 -25.40 -32.50
CA ILE A 116 18.37 -25.42 -31.79
C ILE A 116 17.70 -24.03 -31.86
N ILE A 117 17.88 -23.30 -32.97
CA ILE A 117 17.15 -22.05 -33.24
C ILE A 117 16.71 -22.03 -34.71
N SER A 118 15.88 -22.99 -35.13
CA SER A 118 15.14 -22.83 -36.39
C SER A 118 13.81 -23.60 -36.47
N HIS A 119 13.53 -24.57 -35.59
CA HIS A 119 12.33 -25.40 -35.70
C HIS A 119 11.17 -25.12 -34.71
N ILE A 120 11.22 -24.03 -33.93
CA ILE A 120 10.11 -23.64 -33.04
C ILE A 120 9.16 -22.60 -33.67
N PHE A 121 9.53 -22.00 -34.81
CA PHE A 121 8.69 -20.99 -35.49
C PHE A 121 8.10 -21.50 -36.80
N SER A 122 7.15 -22.42 -36.72
CA SER A 122 6.16 -22.66 -37.78
C SER A 122 4.86 -23.18 -37.18
N SER A 123 4.31 -22.45 -36.22
CA SER A 123 2.91 -22.59 -35.85
C SER A 123 2.17 -21.33 -36.28
N SER A 124 1.25 -21.53 -37.22
CA SER A 124 0.52 -20.55 -38.00
C SER A 124 0.00 -19.38 -37.17
N ARG A 125 0.48 -18.16 -37.48
CA ARG A 125 -0.14 -16.92 -37.02
C ARG A 125 -1.54 -16.82 -37.61
N SER A 126 -2.53 -17.20 -36.81
CA SER A 126 -3.91 -16.74 -36.98
C SER A 126 -3.88 -15.23 -37.12
N VAL A 127 -4.37 -14.74 -38.25
CA VAL A 127 -4.47 -13.32 -38.60
C VAL A 127 -5.11 -12.57 -37.43
N ASP A 128 -4.33 -11.72 -36.78
CA ASP A 128 -4.80 -10.79 -35.76
C ASP A 128 -5.88 -9.90 -36.39
N LYS A 129 -7.14 -10.19 -36.06
CA LYS A 129 -8.23 -9.25 -36.29
C LYS A 129 -7.95 -8.06 -35.38
N PRO A 130 -7.72 -6.84 -35.90
CA PRO A 130 -7.43 -5.71 -35.03
C PRO A 130 -8.62 -5.53 -34.09
N ARG A 131 -8.37 -5.64 -32.78
CA ARG A 131 -9.33 -5.20 -31.78
C ARG A 131 -9.54 -3.71 -32.04
N SER A 132 -10.64 -3.38 -32.72
CA SER A 132 -11.12 -2.02 -32.84
C SER A 132 -11.47 -1.55 -31.43
N CYS A 133 -10.48 -0.96 -30.76
CA CYS A 133 -10.72 -0.09 -29.62
C CYS A 133 -11.45 1.13 -30.17
N ARG A 134 -12.77 1.01 -30.36
CA ARG A 134 -13.65 2.16 -30.55
C ARG A 134 -13.51 3.01 -29.29
N LYS A 135 -12.56 3.95 -29.28
CA LYS A 135 -12.59 5.07 -28.34
C LYS A 135 -13.94 5.73 -28.57
N SER A 136 -14.83 5.58 -27.61
CA SER A 136 -16.17 6.14 -27.59
C SER A 136 -16.05 7.66 -27.74
N THR A 137 -16.25 8.18 -28.95
CA THR A 137 -16.41 9.62 -29.20
C THR A 137 -17.60 10.23 -28.44
N LYS A 138 -18.46 9.39 -27.85
CA LYS A 138 -19.55 9.77 -26.95
C LYS A 138 -19.11 10.20 -25.55
N GLU A 139 -17.88 9.92 -25.12
CA GLU A 139 -17.42 10.26 -23.76
C GLU A 139 -17.15 11.75 -23.56
N SER A 140 -16.88 12.52 -24.61
CA SER A 140 -16.59 13.95 -24.49
C SER A 140 -17.84 14.83 -24.39
N LEU A 141 -18.94 14.46 -25.05
CA LEU A 141 -20.13 15.31 -25.15
C LEU A 141 -20.92 15.43 -23.85
N PHE A 142 -20.89 14.41 -22.98
CA PHE A 142 -21.64 14.40 -21.73
C PHE A 142 -20.80 14.73 -20.50
N LYS A 143 -19.48 14.78 -20.62
CA LYS A 143 -18.58 15.01 -19.49
C LYS A 143 -18.33 16.51 -19.30
N LEU A 144 -18.54 17.03 -18.09
CA LEU A 144 -18.24 18.44 -17.81
C LEU A 144 -16.72 18.65 -17.77
N SER A 145 -16.27 19.67 -18.48
CA SER A 145 -14.91 20.19 -18.39
C SER A 145 -14.64 20.73 -16.97
N LEU A 146 -13.38 20.99 -16.66
CA LEU A 146 -13.02 21.56 -15.36
C LEU A 146 -13.66 22.95 -15.15
N ALA A 147 -13.64 23.80 -16.19
CA ALA A 147 -14.23 25.13 -16.17
C ALA A 147 -15.74 25.10 -15.92
N GLU A 148 -16.46 24.22 -16.62
CA GLU A 148 -17.91 24.07 -16.44
C GLU A 148 -18.24 23.54 -15.04
N ARG A 149 -17.42 22.63 -14.50
CA ARG A 149 -17.61 22.17 -13.12
C ARG A 149 -17.40 23.28 -12.10
N SER A 150 -16.38 24.13 -12.27
CA SER A 150 -16.21 25.29 -11.39
C SER A 150 -17.39 26.27 -11.51
N GLU A 151 -17.93 26.48 -12.71
CA GLU A 151 -19.11 27.33 -12.88
C GLU A 151 -20.34 26.77 -12.15
N VAL A 152 -20.60 25.46 -12.25
CA VAL A 152 -21.70 24.82 -11.51
C VAL A 152 -21.54 25.01 -10.00
N VAL A 153 -20.31 24.95 -9.48
CA VAL A 153 -20.02 25.18 -8.06
C VAL A 153 -20.30 26.63 -7.67
N LEU A 154 -19.88 27.60 -8.48
CA LEU A 154 -20.16 29.03 -8.25
C LEU A 154 -21.67 29.31 -8.26
N LEU A 155 -22.40 28.71 -9.19
CA LEU A 155 -23.86 28.82 -9.27
C LEU A 155 -24.59 28.23 -8.06
N ALA A 156 -24.02 27.21 -7.43
CA ALA A 156 -24.64 26.51 -6.31
C ALA A 156 -24.64 27.30 -4.99
N ASN A 157 -23.97 28.46 -4.92
CA ASN A 157 -23.90 29.25 -3.70
C ASN A 157 -25.27 29.84 -3.31
N GLY A 158 -25.96 29.17 -2.38
CA GLY A 158 -27.27 29.58 -1.87
C GLY A 158 -28.46 29.23 -2.76
N ARG A 159 -28.26 28.52 -3.89
CA ARG A 159 -29.32 28.17 -4.84
C ARG A 159 -29.77 26.72 -4.72
N SER A 160 -31.01 26.45 -5.13
CA SER A 160 -31.49 25.08 -5.22
C SER A 160 -30.83 24.35 -6.41
N ARG A 161 -30.69 23.01 -6.31
CA ARG A 161 -30.08 22.22 -7.40
C ARG A 161 -30.84 22.34 -8.73
N LYS A 162 -32.15 22.64 -8.70
CA LYS A 162 -32.95 22.82 -9.91
C LYS A 162 -32.62 24.15 -10.59
N GLU A 163 -32.58 25.23 -9.82
CA GLU A 163 -32.17 26.56 -10.31
C GLU A 163 -30.76 26.54 -10.92
N VAL A 164 -29.82 25.82 -10.29
CA VAL A 164 -28.46 25.67 -10.83
C VAL A 164 -28.47 25.00 -12.20
N VAL A 165 -29.29 23.96 -12.38
CA VAL A 165 -29.41 23.24 -13.66
C VAL A 165 -30.02 24.14 -14.72
N GLU A 166 -31.12 24.81 -14.40
CA GLU A 166 -31.82 25.71 -15.32
C GLU A 166 -30.91 26.85 -15.77
N GLU A 167 -30.25 27.52 -14.82
CA GLU A 167 -29.34 28.64 -15.11
C GLU A 167 -28.11 28.18 -15.90
N PHE A 168 -27.54 27.02 -15.57
CA PHE A 168 -26.41 26.47 -16.32
C PHE A 168 -26.82 26.10 -17.75
N ASN A 169 -27.94 25.40 -17.94
CA ASN A 169 -28.42 25.00 -19.27
C ASN A 169 -28.81 26.21 -20.12
N ARG A 170 -29.33 27.28 -19.49
CA ARG A 170 -29.62 28.56 -20.15
C ARG A 170 -28.35 29.23 -20.68
N ARG A 171 -27.24 29.15 -19.95
CA ARG A 171 -25.93 29.71 -20.36
C ARG A 171 -25.21 28.87 -21.40
N HIS A 172 -25.50 27.57 -21.45
CA HIS A 172 -24.83 26.60 -22.32
C HIS A 172 -25.81 25.91 -23.30
N PRO A 173 -26.47 26.66 -24.22
CA PRO A 173 -27.49 26.10 -25.12
C PRO A 173 -26.92 25.11 -26.14
N ASN A 174 -25.62 25.21 -26.46
CA ASN A 174 -24.94 24.34 -27.42
C ASN A 174 -24.49 22.99 -26.83
N ARG A 175 -24.75 22.78 -25.54
CA ARG A 175 -24.33 21.59 -24.79
C ARG A 175 -25.54 20.72 -24.45
N PRO A 176 -25.38 19.39 -24.37
CA PRO A 176 -26.41 18.54 -23.76
C PRO A 176 -26.74 19.00 -22.32
N PRO A 177 -28.03 19.10 -21.97
CA PRO A 177 -28.44 19.64 -20.68
C PRO A 177 -27.91 18.79 -19.54
N ILE A 178 -27.39 19.45 -18.49
CA ILE A 178 -26.95 18.77 -17.28
C ILE A 178 -28.16 18.33 -16.45
N SER A 179 -28.02 17.22 -15.73
CA SER A 179 -29.06 16.73 -14.82
C SER A 179 -28.83 17.21 -13.39
N SER A 180 -29.91 17.28 -12.60
CA SER A 180 -29.83 17.60 -11.16
C SER A 180 -28.94 16.60 -10.39
N ASN A 181 -28.90 15.34 -10.82
CA ASN A 181 -28.01 14.33 -10.25
C ASN A 181 -26.53 14.62 -10.53
N CYS A 182 -26.21 15.20 -11.69
CA CYS A 182 -24.85 15.63 -12.00
C CYS A 182 -24.37 16.70 -11.01
N VAL A 183 -25.20 17.72 -10.76
CA VAL A 183 -24.94 18.77 -9.77
C VAL A 183 -24.79 18.17 -8.37
N LYS A 184 -25.70 17.28 -7.97
CA LYS A 184 -25.61 16.57 -6.67
C LYS A 184 -24.26 15.85 -6.52
N ARG A 185 -23.88 15.01 -7.49
CA ARG A 185 -22.62 14.24 -7.44
C ARG A 185 -21.40 15.16 -7.37
N LEU A 186 -21.41 16.26 -8.13
CA LEU A 186 -20.31 17.22 -8.13
C LEU A 186 -20.17 17.92 -6.77
N LEU A 187 -21.28 18.40 -6.19
CA LEU A 187 -21.27 19.05 -4.88
C LEU A 187 -20.90 18.09 -3.75
N THR A 188 -21.39 16.84 -3.79
CA THR A 188 -20.99 15.80 -2.83
C THR A 188 -19.49 15.54 -2.92
N LYS A 189 -18.94 15.34 -4.12
CA LYS A 189 -17.49 15.15 -4.32
C LYS A 189 -16.68 16.35 -3.81
N LEU A 190 -17.16 17.57 -4.05
CA LEU A 190 -16.51 18.78 -3.56
C LEU A 190 -16.49 18.82 -2.03
N LYS A 191 -17.59 18.46 -1.36
CA LYS A 191 -17.64 18.37 0.10
C LYS A 191 -16.70 17.31 0.66
N GLU A 192 -16.57 16.17 -0.02
CA GLU A 192 -15.73 15.05 0.43
C GLU A 192 -14.23 15.29 0.19
N THR A 193 -13.87 15.83 -0.98
CA THR A 193 -12.45 15.92 -1.41
C THR A 193 -11.91 17.35 -1.38
N GLY A 194 -12.77 18.37 -1.30
CA GLY A 194 -12.37 19.78 -1.45
C GLY A 194 -11.94 20.15 -2.88
N SER A 195 -12.06 19.24 -3.85
CA SER A 195 -11.55 19.42 -5.20
C SER A 195 -12.61 19.20 -6.29
N VAL A 196 -12.57 20.06 -7.30
CA VAL A 196 -13.43 19.99 -8.49
C VAL A 196 -12.86 19.00 -9.53
N HIS A 197 -11.56 18.67 -9.44
CA HIS A 197 -10.85 17.79 -10.37
C HIS A 197 -11.44 16.37 -10.39
N ASP A 198 -11.20 15.65 -11.47
CA ASP A 198 -11.54 14.23 -11.52
C ASP A 198 -10.62 13.45 -10.61
N ARG A 199 -11.19 12.54 -9.81
CA ARG A 199 -10.39 11.63 -8.99
C ARG A 199 -9.56 10.75 -9.93
N PRO A 200 -8.28 10.49 -9.62
CA PRO A 200 -7.55 9.43 -10.30
C PRO A 200 -8.35 8.13 -10.19
N ARG A 201 -8.38 7.35 -11.26
CA ARG A 201 -9.06 6.05 -11.24
C ARG A 201 -8.37 5.18 -10.19
N SER A 202 -9.15 4.61 -9.27
CA SER A 202 -8.63 3.70 -8.23
C SER A 202 -7.96 2.44 -8.81
N GLY A 203 -8.27 2.11 -10.07
CA GLY A 203 -7.72 0.93 -10.73
C GLY A 203 -8.13 -0.37 -10.03
N ARG A 204 -7.59 -1.49 -10.53
CA ARG A 204 -7.72 -2.78 -9.84
C ARG A 204 -6.55 -2.89 -8.85
N PRO A 205 -6.81 -3.16 -7.55
CA PRO A 205 -5.73 -3.35 -6.59
C PRO A 205 -4.84 -4.51 -7.04
N ARG A 206 -3.52 -4.32 -6.95
CA ARG A 206 -2.54 -5.33 -7.34
C ARG A 206 -2.28 -6.24 -6.15
N LYS A 207 -2.56 -7.54 -6.31
CA LYS A 207 -2.38 -8.54 -5.24
C LYS A 207 -0.93 -8.97 -5.01
N ALA A 208 -0.09 -8.89 -6.04
CA ALA A 208 1.26 -9.48 -6.04
C ALA A 208 2.39 -8.45 -5.82
N THR A 209 2.05 -7.17 -5.63
CA THR A 209 3.00 -6.09 -5.34
C THR A 209 2.49 -5.37 -4.10
N THR A 210 2.21 -6.14 -3.05
CA THR A 210 1.96 -5.59 -1.71
C THR A 210 3.30 -5.27 -1.06
N GLU A 211 3.30 -4.36 -0.09
CA GLU A 211 4.52 -3.91 0.60
C GLU A 211 5.29 -5.09 1.21
N ASP A 212 4.59 -6.05 1.82
CA ASP A 212 5.21 -7.27 2.38
C ASP A 212 5.97 -8.07 1.32
N GLN A 213 5.37 -8.27 0.14
CA GLN A 213 5.97 -9.05 -0.94
C GLN A 213 7.16 -8.31 -1.56
N VAL A 214 7.08 -6.97 -1.61
CA VAL A 214 8.20 -6.12 -2.01
C VAL A 214 9.35 -6.27 -1.01
N ALA A 215 9.07 -6.18 0.30
CA ALA A 215 10.08 -6.31 1.34
C ALA A 215 10.80 -7.67 1.29
N ILE A 216 10.05 -8.77 1.18
CA ILE A 216 10.61 -10.14 1.09
C ILE A 216 11.55 -10.26 -0.12
N VAL A 217 11.16 -9.74 -1.29
CA VAL A 217 11.97 -9.82 -2.52
C VAL A 217 13.23 -8.96 -2.40
N LEU A 218 13.12 -7.75 -1.83
CA LEU A 218 14.26 -6.85 -1.66
C LEU A 218 15.25 -7.38 -0.61
N GLU A 219 14.77 -7.89 0.52
CA GLU A 219 15.61 -8.53 1.54
C GLU A 219 16.37 -9.74 0.98
N SER A 220 15.66 -10.59 0.23
CA SER A 220 16.27 -11.77 -0.41
C SER A 220 17.38 -11.39 -1.39
N LEU A 221 17.24 -10.25 -2.07
CA LEU A 221 18.27 -9.70 -2.96
C LEU A 221 19.41 -9.02 -2.21
N GLN A 222 19.14 -8.34 -1.09
CA GLN A 222 20.18 -7.77 -0.25
C GLN A 222 21.10 -8.86 0.32
N CYS A 223 20.52 -9.96 0.81
CA CYS A 223 21.30 -11.10 1.29
C CYS A 223 22.07 -11.82 0.18
N SER A 224 21.59 -11.77 -1.07
CA SER A 224 22.21 -12.49 -2.18
C SER A 224 21.93 -11.82 -3.54
N PRO A 225 22.74 -10.82 -3.93
CA PRO A 225 22.46 -9.97 -5.09
C PRO A 225 22.57 -10.68 -6.44
N ARG A 226 23.24 -11.85 -6.48
CA ARG A 226 23.39 -12.67 -7.69
C ARG A 226 22.27 -13.70 -7.88
N LYS A 227 21.28 -13.77 -6.98
CA LYS A 227 20.17 -14.71 -7.12
C LYS A 227 19.38 -14.46 -8.39
N SER A 228 19.09 -15.52 -9.13
CA SER A 228 18.24 -15.42 -10.31
C SER A 228 16.78 -15.17 -9.93
N ILE A 229 16.05 -14.48 -10.79
CA ILE A 229 14.61 -14.23 -10.62
C ILE A 229 13.82 -15.53 -10.47
N ARG A 230 14.25 -16.60 -11.16
CA ARG A 230 13.63 -17.93 -11.05
C ARG A 230 13.84 -18.55 -9.66
N CYS A 231 14.99 -18.32 -9.04
CA CYS A 231 15.27 -18.76 -7.66
C CYS A 231 14.37 -18.00 -6.67
N LEU A 232 14.33 -16.67 -6.78
CA LEU A 232 13.46 -15.81 -5.95
C LEU A 232 11.99 -16.21 -6.07
N SER A 233 11.52 -16.55 -7.27
CA SER A 233 10.15 -17.00 -7.47
C SER A 233 9.82 -18.29 -6.72
N ARG A 234 10.77 -19.23 -6.67
CA ARG A 234 10.60 -20.48 -5.92
C ARG A 234 10.66 -20.27 -4.42
N GLU A 235 11.54 -19.40 -3.94
CA GLU A 235 11.73 -19.10 -2.52
C GLU A 235 10.55 -18.31 -1.94
N THR A 236 10.05 -17.30 -2.67
CA THR A 236 9.02 -16.38 -2.21
C THR A 236 7.59 -16.80 -2.57
N GLY A 237 7.43 -17.77 -3.49
CA GLY A 237 6.13 -18.15 -4.04
C GLY A 237 5.50 -17.10 -4.97
N ILE A 238 6.18 -15.99 -5.24
CA ILE A 238 5.71 -14.94 -6.15
C ILE A 238 6.04 -15.31 -7.59
N SER A 239 5.10 -15.09 -8.52
CA SER A 239 5.36 -15.29 -9.95
C SER A 239 6.57 -14.47 -10.45
N THR A 240 7.38 -15.04 -11.33
CA THR A 240 8.53 -14.37 -11.96
C THR A 240 8.17 -13.00 -12.56
N THR A 241 7.01 -12.87 -13.20
CA THR A 241 6.51 -11.61 -13.78
C THR A 241 6.25 -10.52 -12.74
N SER A 242 5.75 -10.90 -11.56
CA SER A 242 5.51 -9.96 -10.47
C SER A 242 6.82 -9.56 -9.80
N ILE A 243 7.78 -10.48 -9.64
CA ILE A 243 9.14 -10.16 -9.18
C ILE A 243 9.81 -9.18 -10.14
N CYS A 244 9.84 -9.47 -11.45
CA CYS A 244 10.38 -8.54 -12.46
C CYS A 244 9.76 -7.14 -12.34
N ARG A 245 8.47 -7.04 -12.05
CA ARG A 245 7.79 -5.77 -11.86
C ARG A 245 8.21 -5.08 -10.58
N ILE A 246 8.27 -5.80 -9.45
CA ILE A 246 8.77 -5.29 -8.18
C ILE A 246 10.17 -4.72 -8.36
N LEU A 247 11.06 -5.44 -9.05
CA LEU A 247 12.43 -4.98 -9.30
C LEU A 247 12.49 -3.75 -10.20
N ARG A 248 11.58 -3.60 -11.17
CA ARG A 248 11.51 -2.38 -12.00
C ARG A 248 10.94 -1.18 -11.25
N GLU A 249 10.02 -1.40 -10.31
CA GLU A 249 9.36 -0.35 -9.54
C GLU A 249 10.19 0.08 -8.32
N HIS A 250 10.98 -0.82 -7.73
CA HIS A 250 11.68 -0.61 -6.45
C HIS A 250 13.17 -0.97 -6.43
N GLY A 251 13.70 -1.66 -7.45
CA GLY A 251 15.12 -2.01 -7.54
C GLY A 251 15.92 -0.87 -8.15
N THR A 252 16.59 -0.08 -7.30
CA THR A 252 17.61 0.92 -7.67
C THR A 252 19.00 0.37 -7.44
#